data_AF-A0A5K0V0X5-F1
#
_entry.id   AF-A0A5K0V0X5-F1
#
_cell.length_a   1.000
_cell.length_b   1.000
_cell.length_c   1.000
_cell.angle_alpha   90.00
_cell.angle_beta   90.00
_cell.angle_gamma   90.00
#
_symmetry.space_group_name_H-M   'P 1'
#
loop_
_entity.id
_entity.type
_entity.pdbx_description
1 polymer ?
#
loop_
_entity_poly.entity_id
_entity_poly.type
_entity_poly.pdbx_seq_one_letter_code
_entity_poly.pdbx_strand_id
1 'polypeptide(L)'
;GLGIVWIRDEFDKVQSLELTSTDSGRNHEILIRKKLQASLEDEDNLWKQRARVKWMVEGDRNTAYYQAILKGRRMKNSSSALEHEGTRINDVNHIRSICDEFFCGLIGSEEGVKTNILKK
;
A
#
# COMPACT_ATOMS: atom_id res chain seq x y z
N GLY A 1 -24.48 5.55 12.38
CA GLY A 1 -25.51 6.59 12.23
C GLY A 1 -26.82 6.06 12.77
N LEU A 2 -27.64 6.90 13.43
CA LEU A 2 -28.84 6.44 14.15
C LEU A 2 -29.82 5.65 13.28
N GLY A 3 -29.93 5.95 11.99
CA GLY A 3 -30.79 5.21 11.06
C GLY A 3 -30.40 3.73 10.85
N ILE A 4 -29.11 3.40 10.80
CA ILE A 4 -28.67 2.01 10.61
C ILE A 4 -28.92 1.15 11.86
N VAL A 5 -28.76 1.76 13.04
CA VAL A 5 -29.00 1.09 14.32
C VAL A 5 -30.48 0.78 14.47
N TRP A 6 -31.35 1.73 14.09
CA TRP A 6 -32.79 1.53 14.05
C TRP A 6 -33.22 0.45 13.06
N ILE A 7 -32.68 0.44 11.84
CA ILE A 7 -33.04 -0.57 10.83
C ILE A 7 -32.48 -1.95 11.19
N ARG A 8 -31.30 -2.01 11.82
CA ARG A 8 -30.71 -3.25 12.32
C ARG A 8 -31.53 -3.83 13.46
N ASP A 9 -31.91 -3.00 14.43
CA ASP A 9 -32.78 -3.39 15.55
C ASP A 9 -34.17 -3.85 15.06
N GLU A 10 -34.73 -3.18 14.06
CA GLU A 10 -36.01 -3.56 13.45
C GLU A 10 -35.90 -4.88 12.66
N PHE A 11 -34.78 -5.10 11.97
CA PHE A 11 -34.51 -6.37 11.27
C PHE A 11 -34.30 -7.52 12.24
N ASP A 12 -33.55 -7.31 13.33
CA ASP A 12 -33.31 -8.32 14.36
C ASP A 12 -34.64 -8.72 15.04
N LYS A 13 -35.57 -7.76 15.24
CA LYS A 13 -36.95 -8.04 15.68
C LYS A 13 -37.74 -8.87 14.67
N VAL A 14 -37.74 -8.47 13.39
CA VAL A 14 -38.43 -9.20 12.31
C VAL A 14 -37.84 -10.60 12.06
N GLN A 15 -36.54 -10.79 12.32
CA GLN A 15 -35.87 -12.08 12.21
C GLN A 15 -36.14 -12.98 13.43
N SER A 16 -36.37 -12.40 14.61
CA SER A 16 -36.78 -13.12 15.82
C SER A 16 -38.26 -13.54 15.81
N LEU A 17 -39.09 -12.80 15.07
CA LEU A 17 -40.47 -13.15 14.78
C LEU A 17 -40.49 -14.06 13.55
N GLU A 18 -40.46 -15.38 13.75
CA GLU A 18 -40.67 -16.35 12.67
C GLU A 18 -41.87 -15.92 11.82
N LEU A 19 -41.61 -15.64 10.56
CA LEU A 19 -42.61 -15.12 9.64
C LEU A 19 -43.73 -16.12 9.46
N THR A 20 -44.93 -15.66 9.81
CA THR A 20 -46.18 -16.38 9.63
C THR A 20 -46.25 -16.92 8.21
N SER A 21 -46.56 -18.21 8.07
CA SER A 21 -46.53 -19.02 6.84
C SER A 21 -47.40 -18.53 5.67
N THR A 22 -48.06 -17.37 5.83
CA THR A 22 -48.93 -16.69 4.89
C THR A 22 -48.14 -15.85 3.88
N ASP A 23 -48.61 -15.80 2.63
CA ASP A 23 -47.96 -15.05 1.54
C ASP A 23 -47.84 -13.55 1.80
N SER A 24 -48.75 -12.96 2.59
CA SER A 24 -48.64 -11.56 3.01
C SER A 24 -47.44 -11.31 3.93
N GLY A 25 -47.08 -12.27 4.78
CA GLY A 25 -45.91 -12.21 5.65
C GLY A 25 -44.62 -12.26 4.84
N ARG A 26 -44.52 -13.20 3.89
CA ARG A 26 -43.37 -13.32 2.96
C ARG A 26 -43.15 -12.05 2.14
N ASN A 27 -44.21 -11.45 1.61
CA ASN A 27 -44.08 -10.21 0.82
C ASN A 27 -43.58 -9.03 1.67
N HIS A 28 -44.00 -8.97 2.94
CA HIS A 28 -43.54 -7.96 3.88
C HIS A 28 -42.05 -8.12 4.22
N GLU A 29 -41.61 -9.36 4.44
CA GLU A 29 -40.19 -9.69 4.65
C GLU A 29 -39.32 -9.27 3.47
N ILE A 30 -39.73 -9.62 2.24
CA ILE A 30 -38.98 -9.28 1.02
C ILE A 30 -38.82 -7.77 0.90
N LEU A 31 -39.87 -6.99 1.23
CA LEU A 31 -39.81 -5.54 1.20
C LEU A 31 -38.82 -4.98 2.23
N ILE A 32 -38.81 -5.50 3.45
CA ILE A 32 -37.89 -5.06 4.51
C ILE A 32 -36.44 -5.40 4.13
N ARG A 33 -36.19 -6.62 3.64
CA ARG A 33 -34.87 -7.03 3.16
C ARG A 33 -34.34 -6.13 2.05
N LYS A 34 -35.20 -5.75 1.09
CA LYS A 34 -34.83 -4.81 0.02
C LYS A 34 -34.48 -3.43 0.55
N LYS A 35 -35.27 -2.89 1.50
CA LYS A 35 -34.99 -1.59 2.13
C LYS A 35 -33.68 -1.61 2.91
N LEU A 36 -33.40 -2.69 3.62
CA LEU A 36 -32.14 -2.88 4.34
C LEU A 36 -30.96 -2.91 3.36
N GLN A 37 -31.06 -3.69 2.29
CA GLN A 37 -29.99 -3.80 1.29
C GLN A 37 -29.68 -2.44 0.67
N ALA A 38 -30.69 -1.68 0.24
CA ALA A 38 -30.50 -0.34 -0.31
C ALA A 38 -29.79 0.60 0.69
N SER A 39 -30.19 0.56 1.97
CA SER A 39 -29.55 1.38 3.01
C SER A 39 -28.08 1.00 3.26
N LEU A 40 -27.73 -0.29 3.15
CA LEU A 40 -26.35 -0.75 3.29
C LEU A 40 -25.49 -0.32 2.10
N GLU A 41 -26.05 -0.38 0.89
CA GLU A 41 -25.38 0.08 -0.34
C GLU A 41 -25.07 1.59 -0.27
N ASP A 42 -26.02 2.41 0.20
CA ASP A 42 -25.79 3.84 0.41
C ASP A 42 -24.68 4.11 1.43
N GLU A 43 -24.63 3.32 2.51
CA GLU A 43 -23.59 3.47 3.53
C GLU A 43 -22.21 3.07 3.00
N ASP A 44 -22.12 1.94 2.29
CA ASP A 44 -20.88 1.50 1.64
C ASP A 44 -20.36 2.57 0.66
N ASN A 45 -21.26 3.19 -0.12
CA ASN A 45 -20.92 4.31 -1.00
C ASN A 45 -20.38 5.52 -0.22
N LEU A 46 -21.01 5.90 0.90
CA LEU A 46 -20.52 6.97 1.77
C LEU A 46 -19.15 6.64 2.37
N TRP A 47 -18.94 5.39 2.80
CA TRP A 47 -17.65 4.95 3.34
C TRP A 47 -16.55 4.96 2.27
N LYS A 48 -16.85 4.52 1.04
CA LYS A 48 -15.95 4.64 -0.11
C LYS A 48 -15.59 6.08 -0.42
N GLN A 49 -16.56 6.99 -0.41
CA GLN A 49 -16.32 8.42 -0.61
C GLN A 49 -15.43 9.00 0.49
N ARG A 50 -15.71 8.69 1.76
CA ARG A 50 -14.89 9.12 2.91
C ARG A 50 -13.47 8.58 2.83
N ALA A 51 -13.30 7.31 2.49
CA ALA A 51 -11.99 6.69 2.31
C ALA A 51 -11.22 7.36 1.17
N ARG A 52 -11.88 7.65 0.04
CA ARG A 52 -11.28 8.37 -1.09
C ARG A 52 -10.84 9.79 -0.71
N VAL A 53 -11.68 10.54 0.00
CA VAL A 53 -11.33 11.88 0.50
C VAL A 53 -10.16 11.78 1.47
N LYS A 54 -10.19 10.82 2.39
CA LYS A 54 -9.08 10.56 3.31
C LYS A 54 -7.80 10.28 2.55
N TRP A 55 -7.80 9.38 1.57
CA TRP A 55 -6.64 9.11 0.72
C TRP A 55 -6.17 10.32 -0.09
N MET A 56 -7.08 11.16 -0.57
CA MET A 56 -6.73 12.38 -1.29
C MET A 56 -6.05 13.43 -0.37
N VAL A 57 -6.55 13.60 0.85
CA VAL A 57 -6.01 14.52 1.86
C VAL A 57 -4.71 14.00 2.45
N GLU A 58 -4.63 12.70 2.69
CA GLU A 58 -3.45 12.06 3.26
C GLU A 58 -2.36 11.87 2.20
N GLY A 59 -2.70 11.84 0.91
CA GLY A 59 -1.77 11.60 -0.17
C GLY A 59 -1.07 10.24 -0.05
N ASP A 60 0.05 10.07 -0.75
CA ASP A 60 0.91 8.88 -0.59
C ASP A 60 1.82 9.03 0.65
N ARG A 61 1.23 9.25 1.84
CA ARG A 61 1.98 9.27 3.10
C ARG A 61 2.77 7.98 3.33
N ASN A 62 2.40 6.90 2.63
CA ASN A 62 3.16 5.67 2.63
C ASN A 62 4.54 5.84 1.95
N THR A 63 4.68 6.69 0.91
CA THR A 63 5.99 6.97 0.32
C THR A 63 6.93 7.62 1.32
N ALA A 64 6.49 8.56 2.17
CA ALA A 64 7.38 9.20 3.14
C ALA A 64 7.96 8.19 4.14
N TYR A 65 7.11 7.31 4.65
CA TYR A 65 7.49 6.21 5.54
C TYR A 65 8.46 5.22 4.85
N TYR A 66 8.13 4.75 3.64
CA TYR A 66 9.00 3.84 2.90
C TYR A 66 10.31 4.49 2.48
N GLN A 67 10.29 5.74 2.05
CA GLN A 67 11.50 6.50 1.71
C GLN A 67 12.38 6.69 2.95
N ALA A 68 11.82 6.93 4.14
CA ALA A 68 12.58 7.00 5.38
C ALA A 68 13.26 5.65 5.72
N ILE A 69 12.53 4.53 5.58
CA ILE A 69 13.10 3.19 5.76
C ILE A 69 14.22 2.92 4.74
N LEU A 70 14.01 3.25 3.48
CA LEU A 70 15.02 3.08 2.43
C LEU A 70 16.26 3.94 2.68
N LYS A 71 16.09 5.19 3.13
CA LYS A 71 17.19 6.06 3.55
C LYS A 71 17.96 5.44 4.72
N GLY A 72 17.27 4.94 5.74
CA GLY A 72 17.91 4.25 6.88
C GLY A 72 18.70 3.02 6.46
N ARG A 73 18.14 2.19 5.56
CA ARG A 73 18.84 1.03 4.98
C ARG A 73 20.06 1.45 4.15
N ARG A 74 19.94 2.49 3.32
CA ARG A 74 21.05 3.03 2.53
C ARG A 74 22.17 3.58 3.41
N MET A 75 21.84 4.31 4.48
CA MET A 75 22.85 4.80 5.44
C MET A 75 23.55 3.64 6.15
N LYS A 76 22.79 2.63 6.59
CA LYS A 76 23.35 1.45 7.28
C LYS A 76 24.22 0.59 6.35
N ASN A 77 23.84 0.49 5.07
CA ASN A 77 24.54 -0.32 4.08
C ASN A 77 25.58 0.48 3.28
N SER A 78 25.79 1.76 3.61
CA SER A 78 26.87 2.55 3.05
C SER A 78 28.16 2.07 3.69
N SER A 79 28.97 1.31 2.95
CA SER A 79 30.31 0.94 3.38
C SER A 79 31.16 2.20 3.48
N SER A 80 31.46 2.63 4.69
CA SER A 80 32.30 3.80 4.97
C SER A 80 33.80 3.53 4.74
N ALA A 81 34.16 2.27 4.50
CA ALA A 81 35.53 1.83 4.30
C ALA A 81 35.58 0.57 3.43
N LEU A 82 36.57 0.49 2.55
CA LEU A 82 36.93 -0.71 1.80
C LEU A 82 38.40 -1.02 2.08
N GLU A 83 38.74 -2.27 2.32
CA GLU A 83 40.14 -2.70 2.41
C GLU A 83 40.59 -3.23 1.05
N HIS A 84 41.67 -2.66 0.53
CA HIS A 84 42.27 -3.06 -0.74
C HIS A 84 43.79 -3.22 -0.54
N GLU A 85 44.32 -4.41 -0.84
CA GLU A 85 45.75 -4.74 -0.72
C GLU A 85 46.37 -4.41 0.65
N GLY A 86 45.62 -4.65 1.74
CA GLY A 86 46.05 -4.36 3.11
C GLY A 86 45.97 -2.88 3.51
N THR A 87 45.47 -2.00 2.63
CA THR A 87 45.23 -0.59 2.93
C THR A 87 43.74 -0.32 3.09
N ARG A 88 43.36 0.30 4.20
CA ARG A 88 41.98 0.72 4.47
C ARG A 88 41.69 2.07 3.84
N ILE A 89 40.75 2.10 2.90
CA ILE A 89 40.34 3.27 2.15
C ILE A 89 38.98 3.72 2.66
N ASN A 90 38.88 4.95 3.15
CA ASN A 90 37.63 5.53 3.67
C ASN A 90 37.03 6.61 2.75
N ASP A 91 37.69 6.93 1.63
CA ASP A 91 37.18 7.89 0.66
C ASP A 91 36.23 7.21 -0.32
N VAL A 92 34.97 7.64 -0.31
CA VAL A 92 33.89 7.10 -1.16
C VAL A 92 34.21 7.21 -2.65
N ASN A 93 34.88 8.28 -3.08
CA ASN A 93 35.23 8.45 -4.50
C ASN A 93 36.34 7.46 -4.91
N HIS A 94 37.30 7.23 -4.02
CA HIS A 94 38.38 6.28 -4.24
C HIS A 94 37.86 4.84 -4.21
N ILE A 95 37.00 4.50 -3.26
CA ILE A 95 36.30 3.19 -3.20
C ILE A 95 35.54 2.96 -4.51
N ARG A 96 34.81 3.96 -5.00
CA ARG A 96 34.08 3.88 -6.27
C ARG A 96 35.02 3.64 -7.45
N SER A 97 36.14 4.35 -7.53
CA SER A 97 37.13 4.16 -8.60
C SER A 97 37.69 2.74 -8.62
N ILE A 98 38.02 2.17 -7.46
CA ILE A 98 38.53 0.80 -7.34
C ILE A 98 37.46 -0.22 -7.74
N CYS A 99 36.21 -0.01 -7.32
CA CYS A 99 35.10 -0.86 -7.74
C CYS A 99 34.87 -0.78 -9.25
N ASP A 100 34.88 0.43 -9.83
CA ASP A 100 34.69 0.64 -11.26
C ASP A 100 35.82 -0.05 -12.05
N GLU A 101 37.08 0.12 -11.65
CA GLU A 101 38.24 -0.54 -12.28
C GLU A 101 38.18 -2.07 -12.16
N PHE A 102 37.88 -2.59 -10.96
CA PHE A 102 37.75 -4.02 -10.71
C PHE A 102 36.64 -4.65 -11.55
N PHE A 103 35.43 -4.07 -11.53
CA PHE A 103 34.29 -4.63 -12.26
C PHE A 103 34.38 -4.37 -13.77
N CYS A 104 34.96 -3.26 -14.23
CA CYS A 104 35.25 -3.05 -15.65
C CYS A 104 36.30 -4.04 -16.16
N GLY A 105 37.32 -4.39 -15.37
CA GLY A 105 38.27 -5.44 -15.71
C GLY A 105 37.62 -6.84 -15.69
N LEU A 106 36.74 -7.10 -14.72
CA LEU A 106 36.04 -8.38 -14.57
C LEU A 106 35.01 -8.63 -15.67
N ILE A 107 34.29 -7.59 -16.11
CA ILE A 107 33.20 -7.67 -17.10
C ILE A 107 33.71 -7.34 -18.51
N GLY A 108 34.80 -6.58 -18.63
CA GLY A 108 35.35 -6.07 -19.90
C GLY A 108 36.37 -6.98 -20.59
N SER A 109 36.61 -8.18 -20.07
CA SER A 109 37.26 -9.28 -20.79
C SER A 109 36.16 -10.29 -21.11
N GLU A 110 35.41 -10.19 -22.21
CA GLU A 110 35.83 -10.08 -23.61
C GLU A 110 35.06 -8.95 -24.35
N GLU A 111 35.78 -8.25 -25.22
CA GLU A 111 35.34 -7.25 -26.22
C GLU A 111 34.02 -6.48 -26.01
N GLY A 112 34.16 -5.27 -25.47
CA GLY A 112 33.52 -4.09 -26.07
C GLY A 112 32.08 -3.77 -25.69
N VAL A 113 31.89 -3.04 -24.57
CA VAL A 113 30.72 -2.16 -24.44
C VAL A 113 31.15 -0.81 -23.86
N LYS A 114 31.41 0.15 -24.75
CA LYS A 114 31.42 1.58 -24.40
C LYS A 114 29.99 1.99 -24.05
N THR A 115 29.59 1.91 -22.79
CA THR A 115 28.35 2.56 -22.35
C THR A 115 28.64 4.04 -22.10
N ASN A 116 28.26 4.87 -23.07
CA ASN A 116 28.03 6.30 -22.84
C ASN A 116 26.89 6.45 -21.83
N ILE A 117 27.20 6.48 -20.54
CA ILE A 117 26.23 6.87 -19.52
C ILE A 117 26.10 8.39 -19.60
N LEU A 118 24.97 8.80 -20.18
CA LEU A 118 24.47 10.17 -20.29
C LEU A 118 24.68 10.94 -18.97
N LYS A 119 25.54 11.96 -18.99
CA LYS A 119 25.53 13.02 -17.99
C LYS A 119 24.32 13.91 -18.30
N LYS A 120 23.41 14.04 -17.32
CA LYS A 120 22.33 15.03 -17.31
C LYS A 120 22.79 16.26 -16.54
#